data_AF-A0AAD4WEM0-F1
#
_entry.id   AF-A0AAD4WEM0-F1
#
_cell.length_a   1.000
_cell.length_b   1.000
_cell.length_c   1.000
_cell.angle_alpha   90.00
_cell.angle_beta   90.00
_cell.angle_gamma   90.00
#
_symmetry.space_group_name_H-M   'P 1'
#
loop_
_entity.id
_entity.type
_entity.pdbx_description
1 polymer ?
#
loop_
_entity_poly.entity_id
_entity_poly.type
_entity_poly.pdbx_seq_one_letter_code
_entity_poly.pdbx_strand_id
1 'polypeptide(L)'
;MAKDGAAQEATVTPNKDVSEDNPKGYTVIYVLGGPGSGKSTQCPKIAPYFGFCHLSVGDLLEAEVETGSEYGYSIQKFLSFVCAILNQ
;
A
#
# COMPACT_ATOMS: atom_id res chain seq x y z
N MET A 1 -2.12 28.58 -1.40
CA MET A 1 -0.96 27.73 -1.74
C MET A 1 -0.13 27.59 -0.47
N ALA A 2 0.11 26.45 0.14
CA ALA A 2 -0.39 25.10 0.02
C ALA A 2 -0.59 24.63 1.48
N LYS A 3 -1.67 23.89 1.77
CA LYS A 3 -1.89 23.35 3.12
C LYS A 3 -1.06 22.08 3.23
N ASP A 4 -0.22 22.06 4.26
CA ASP A 4 0.66 20.95 4.60
C ASP A 4 -0.15 19.65 4.69
N GLY A 5 0.13 18.72 3.77
CA GLY A 5 -0.37 17.36 3.84
C GLY A 5 0.35 16.66 4.99
N ALA A 6 -0.43 16.24 5.98
CA ALA A 6 0.03 15.37 7.03
C ALA A 6 0.57 14.08 6.39
N ALA A 7 1.89 13.99 6.23
CA ALA A 7 2.57 12.72 6.15
C ALA A 7 2.16 11.95 7.40
N GLN A 8 1.40 10.87 7.24
CA GLN A 8 1.14 9.98 8.35
C GLN A 8 2.43 9.23 8.60
N GLU A 9 3.24 9.82 9.48
CA GLU A 9 4.36 9.20 10.15
C GLU A 9 3.78 7.97 10.86
N ALA A 10 3.84 6.84 10.16
CA ALA A 10 3.77 5.56 10.81
C ALA A 10 4.99 5.51 11.71
N THR A 11 4.80 5.95 12.96
CA THR A 11 5.63 5.52 14.07
C THR A 11 5.47 4.01 14.15
N VAL A 12 6.24 3.32 13.31
CA VAL A 12 6.65 1.95 13.55
C VAL A 12 7.46 2.05 14.83
N THR A 13 6.79 1.97 15.99
CA THR A 13 7.49 1.47 17.17
C THR A 13 8.05 0.13 16.73
N PRO A 14 9.37 -0.03 16.64
CA PRO A 14 9.95 -1.29 16.24
C PRO A 14 9.52 -2.27 17.32
N ASN A 15 8.62 -3.18 16.95
CA ASN A 15 8.37 -4.33 17.79
C ASN A 15 9.70 -5.09 17.75
N LYS A 16 10.51 -4.87 18.79
CA LYS A 16 11.72 -5.66 19.05
C LYS A 16 11.24 -7.09 19.15
N ASP A 17 11.48 -7.85 18.09
CA ASP A 17 11.76 -9.28 18.09
C ASP A 17 12.20 -9.65 16.67
N VAL A 18 13.34 -9.10 16.25
CA VAL A 18 14.20 -9.79 15.29
C VAL A 18 15.01 -10.78 16.12
N SER A 19 14.42 -11.93 16.41
CA SER A 19 15.16 -13.13 16.79
C SER A 19 15.08 -14.07 15.59
N GLU A 20 16.24 -14.34 15.01
CA GLU A 20 16.43 -15.41 14.03
C GLU A 20 15.82 -16.71 14.58
N ASP A 21 15.11 -17.44 13.72
CA ASP A 21 14.36 -18.67 14.00
C ASP A 21 13.04 -18.48 14.80
N ASN A 22 11.94 -18.16 14.09
CA ASN A 22 10.61 -18.17 14.69
C ASN A 22 9.58 -18.77 13.71
N PRO A 23 9.01 -19.95 13.99
CA PRO A 23 7.98 -20.58 13.16
C PRO A 23 6.59 -19.96 13.40
N LYS A 24 6.51 -18.65 13.69
CA LYS A 24 5.24 -17.93 13.79
C LYS A 24 4.85 -17.49 12.39
N GLY A 25 4.08 -18.33 11.71
CA GLY A 25 3.48 -17.99 10.43
C GLY A 25 2.69 -16.68 10.55
N TYR A 26 3.00 -15.71 9.68
CA TYR A 26 2.20 -14.50 9.57
C TYR A 26 0.84 -14.84 8.97
N THR A 27 -0.23 -14.29 9.54
CA THR A 27 -1.56 -14.38 8.93
C THR A 27 -1.69 -13.27 7.88
N VAL A 28 -1.81 -13.67 6.62
CA VAL A 28 -1.98 -12.76 5.48
C VAL A 28 -3.42 -12.82 5.00
N ILE A 29 -4.09 -11.66 4.95
CA ILE A 29 -5.48 -11.54 4.51
C ILE A 29 -5.50 -10.75 3.20
N TYR A 30 -5.96 -11.37 2.12
CA TYR A 30 -6.18 -10.71 0.84
C TYR A 30 -7.60 -10.16 0.76
N VAL A 31 -7.72 -8.85 0.50
CA VAL A 31 -9.02 -8.20 0.28
C VAL A 31 -9.24 -8.00 -1.21
N LEU A 32 -10.17 -8.76 -1.79
CA LEU A 32 -10.47 -8.77 -3.22
C LEU A 32 -11.83 -8.13 -3.51
N GLY A 33 -12.01 -7.58 -4.72
CA GLY A 33 -13.27 -6.98 -5.16
C GLY A 33 -13.11 -6.10 -6.39
N GLY A 34 -14.21 -5.85 -7.11
CA GLY A 34 -14.21 -5.01 -8.32
C GLY A 34 -13.86 -3.53 -8.09
N PRO A 35 -13.68 -2.75 -9.16
CA PRO A 35 -13.49 -1.29 -9.05
C PRO A 35 -14.70 -0.66 -8.34
N GLY A 36 -14.46 0.34 -7.49
CA GLY A 36 -15.52 1.02 -6.73
C GLY A 36 -16.09 0.25 -5.53
N SER A 37 -15.63 -0.98 -5.24
CA SER A 37 -16.15 -1.78 -4.11
C SER A 37 -15.74 -1.26 -2.72
N GLY A 38 -15.00 -0.16 -2.62
CA GLY A 38 -14.64 0.49 -1.35
C GLY A 38 -13.48 -0.13 -0.58
N LYS A 39 -12.70 -1.06 -1.15
CA LYS A 39 -11.56 -1.73 -0.47
C LYS A 39 -10.54 -0.73 0.06
N SER A 40 -10.06 0.17 -0.80
CA SER A 40 -9.09 1.21 -0.44
C SER A 40 -9.60 2.14 0.68
N THR A 41 -10.92 2.29 0.82
CA THR A 41 -11.52 3.08 1.91
C THR A 41 -11.66 2.32 3.21
N GLN A 42 -11.94 1.01 3.16
CA GLN A 42 -12.26 0.21 4.35
C GLN A 42 -11.02 -0.46 4.95
N CYS A 43 -10.09 -0.95 4.11
CA CYS A 43 -8.92 -1.67 4.59
C CYS A 43 -8.04 -0.86 5.56
N PRO A 44 -7.78 0.45 5.35
CA PRO A 44 -7.02 1.27 6.30
C PRO A 44 -7.74 1.48 7.65
N LYS A 45 -9.08 1.36 7.69
CA LYS A 45 -9.89 1.51 8.91
C LYS A 45 -9.96 0.22 9.71
N ILE A 46 -10.03 -0.91 9.03
CA ILE A 46 -10.19 -2.25 9.63
C ILE A 46 -8.85 -2.76 10.18
N ALA A 47 -7.74 -2.51 9.47
CA ALA A 47 -6.42 -2.97 9.88
C ALA A 47 -6.04 -2.57 11.33
N PRO A 48 -6.11 -1.29 11.75
CA PRO A 48 -5.77 -0.90 13.12
C PRO A 48 -6.74 -1.47 14.16
N TYR A 49 -8.01 -1.68 13.80
CA TYR A 49 -9.02 -2.25 14.71
C TYR A 49 -8.67 -3.69 15.13
N PHE A 50 -8.07 -4.46 14.22
CA PHE A 50 -7.69 -5.85 14.45
C PHE A 50 -6.18 -6.05 14.66
N GLY A 51 -5.40 -4.97 14.75
CA GLY A 51 -3.95 -5.03 14.94
C GLY A 51 -3.16 -5.56 13.73
N PHE A 52 -3.71 -5.43 12.52
CA PHE A 52 -3.01 -5.77 11.28
C PHE A 52 -2.27 -4.57 10.70
N CYS A 53 -1.19 -4.86 9.97
CA CYS A 53 -0.56 -3.91 9.07
C CYS A 53 -1.34 -3.84 7.76
N HIS A 54 -1.75 -2.64 7.36
CA HIS A 54 -2.38 -2.42 6.05
C HIS A 54 -1.30 -2.24 4.98
N LEU A 55 -1.32 -3.08 3.95
CA LEU A 55 -0.45 -2.95 2.78
C LEU A 55 -1.32 -2.76 1.53
N SER A 56 -1.13 -1.63 0.85
CA SER A 56 -1.76 -1.32 -0.43
C SER A 56 -0.72 -1.44 -1.55
N VAL A 57 -0.95 -2.37 -2.48
CA VAL A 57 -0.05 -2.53 -3.65
C VAL A 57 0.02 -1.25 -4.47
N GLY A 58 -1.08 -0.49 -4.55
CA GLY A 58 -1.11 0.79 -5.25
C GLY A 58 -0.12 1.79 -4.65
N ASP A 59 -0.17 1.98 -3.33
CA ASP A 59 0.69 2.91 -2.61
C ASP A 59 2.17 2.52 -2.74
N LEU A 60 2.48 1.22 -2.71
CA LEU A 60 3.84 0.72 -2.92
C LEU A 60 4.35 1.00 -4.34
N LEU A 61 3.50 0.84 -5.35
CA LEU A 61 3.84 1.13 -6.74
C LEU A 61 4.02 2.63 -6.97
N GLU A 62 3.15 3.46 -6.37
CA GLU A 62 3.26 4.92 -6.42
C GLU A 62 4.55 5.41 -5.75
N ALA A 63 4.89 4.87 -4.58
CA ALA A 63 6.15 5.17 -3.91
C ALA A 63 7.38 4.80 -4.76
N GLU A 64 7.35 3.66 -5.46
CA GLU A 64 8.43 3.26 -6.36
C GLU A 64 8.55 4.20 -7.58
N VAL A 65 7.42 4.67 -8.12
CA VAL A 65 7.41 5.67 -9.21
C VAL A 65 8.08 6.98 -8.76
N GLU A 66 7.84 7.41 -7.52
CA GLU A 66 8.44 8.63 -6.95
C GLU A 66 9.97 8.54 -6.82
N THR A 67 10.55 7.34 -6.73
CA THR A 67 12.02 7.18 -6.69
C THR A 67 12.70 7.56 -8.00
N GLY A 68 11.96 7.62 -9.11
CA GLY A 68 12.52 7.88 -10.44
C GLY A 68 13.40 6.75 -10.97
N SER A 69 13.32 5.54 -10.39
CA SER A 69 14.07 4.38 -10.85
C SER A 69 13.61 3.93 -12.25
N GLU A 70 14.43 3.11 -12.93
CA GLU A 70 14.01 2.49 -14.20
C GLU A 70 12.75 1.62 -14.04
N TYR A 71 12.60 1.00 -12.87
CA TYR A 71 11.39 0.28 -12.50
C TYR A 71 10.21 1.23 -12.31
N GLY A 72 10.41 2.37 -11.65
CA GLY A 72 9.41 3.42 -11.50
C GLY A 72 8.87 3.91 -12.85
N TYR A 73 9.74 4.14 -13.84
CA TYR A 73 9.29 4.51 -15.20
C TYR A 73 8.45 3.41 -15.86
N SER A 74 8.86 2.15 -15.71
CA SER A 74 8.15 0.99 -16.25
C SER A 74 6.76 0.82 -15.62
N ILE A 75 6.67 1.02 -14.30
CA ILE A 75 5.42 1.01 -13.52
C ILE A 75 4.50 2.15 -13.95
N GLN A 76 5.03 3.39 -14.06
CA GLN A 76 4.25 4.55 -14.48
C GLN A 76 3.63 4.33 -15.87
N LYS A 77 4.42 3.83 -16.82
CA LYS A 77 3.92 3.52 -18.17
C LYS A 77 2.80 2.49 -18.14
N PHE A 78 2.93 1.46 -17.31
CA PHE A 78 1.90 0.43 -17.14
C PHE A 78 0.62 0.99 -16.50
N LEU A 79 0.73 1.73 -15.39
CA LEU A 79 -0.42 2.33 -14.71
C LEU A 79 -1.18 3.32 -15.61
N SER A 80 -0.45 4.13 -16.38
CA SER A 80 -1.04 5.04 -17.37
C SER A 80 -1.83 4.28 -18.44
N PHE A 81 -1.31 3.14 -18.91
CA PHE A 81 -1.99 2.31 -19.90
C PHE A 81 -3.28 1.68 -19.35
N VAL A 82 -3.26 1.19 -18.11
CA VAL A 82 -4.44 0.63 -17.44
C VAL A 82 -5.54 1.69 -17.31
N CYS A 83 -5.20 2.92 -16.90
CA CYS A 83 -6.17 4.01 -16.78
C CYS A 83 -6.82 4.35 -18.14
N ALA A 84 -6.03 4.38 -19.21
CA ALA A 84 -6.53 4.66 -20.56
C ALA A 84 -7.49 3.58 -21.09
N ILE A 85 -7.29 2.31 -20.72
CA ILE A 85 -8.18 1.20 -21.11
C ILE A 85 -9.48 1.22 -20.30
N LEU A 86 -9.40 1.51 -19.00
CA LEU A 86 -10.56 1.44 -18.11
C LEU A 86 -11.49 2.66 -18.21
N ASN A 87 -11.08 3.72 -18.91
CA ASN A 87 -11.82 4.97 -19.07
C ASN A 87 -12.15 5.28 -20.54
N GLN A 88 -12.15 4.24 -21.40
CA GLN A 88 -12.82 4.22 -22.71
C GLN A 88 -14.17 3.51 -22.61
#